data_AF-A0A661GC52-F1
#
_entry.id   AF-A0A661GC52-F1
#
_cell.length_a   1.000
_cell.length_b   1.000
_cell.length_c   1.000
_cell.angle_alpha   90.00
_cell.angle_beta   90.00
_cell.angle_gamma   90.00
#
_symmetry.space_group_name_H-M   'P 1'
#
loop_
_entity.id
_entity.type
_entity.pdbx_description
1 polymer ?
#
loop_
_entity_poly.entity_id
_entity_poly.type
_entity_poly.pdbx_seq_one_letter_code
_entity_poly.pdbx_strand_id
1 'polypeptide(L)'
;MVRAIRIVLVNTSHPGNIGAVARAMKTMGLDELWLVAPRTFPHAEATAMAAGAHDLLARAHVCTSIDEALTGCRLVVGSSVRSRAISWPQLDPRAAAAELVTTAADGTVALLFGPERAGLCHADLDR
;
A
#
# COMPACT_ATOMS: atom_id res chain seq x y z
N MET A 1 -11.33 14.25 2.88
CA MET A 1 -10.47 13.18 3.41
C MET A 1 -10.75 11.93 2.60
N VAL A 2 -9.76 11.37 1.92
CA VAL A 2 -9.96 10.26 0.97
C VAL A 2 -9.85 8.93 1.75
N ARG A 3 -10.84 8.65 2.60
CA ARG A 3 -10.82 7.52 3.57
C ARG A 3 -10.94 6.13 2.94
N ALA A 4 -11.06 6.05 1.62
CA ALA A 4 -11.37 4.81 0.91
C ALA A 4 -10.19 4.26 0.12
N ILE A 5 -8.98 4.84 0.22
CA ILE A 5 -7.78 4.32 -0.45
C ILE A 5 -6.87 3.65 0.58
N ARG A 6 -6.79 2.32 0.53
CA ARG A 6 -5.85 1.52 1.33
C ARG A 6 -4.47 1.52 0.67
N ILE A 7 -3.45 1.86 1.44
CA ILE A 7 -2.05 1.66 1.07
C ILE A 7 -1.60 0.34 1.65
N VAL A 8 -1.28 -0.62 0.77
CA VAL A 8 -0.93 -1.99 1.16
C VAL A 8 0.55 -2.23 0.89
N LEU A 9 1.34 -2.48 1.93
CA LEU A 9 2.75 -2.82 1.82
C LEU A 9 2.94 -4.32 2.05
N VAL A 10 3.48 -5.01 1.04
CA VAL A 10 3.67 -6.46 1.07
C VAL A 10 5.11 -6.80 1.43
N ASN A 11 5.29 -7.66 2.44
CA ASN A 11 6.57 -8.24 2.83
C ASN A 11 7.70 -7.18 2.99
N THR A 12 7.37 -6.02 3.56
CA THR A 12 8.33 -4.92 3.74
C THR A 12 9.50 -5.40 4.58
N SER A 13 10.72 -5.21 4.07
CA SER A 13 11.92 -5.76 4.70
C SER A 13 12.50 -4.83 5.74
N HIS A 14 12.53 -3.52 5.47
CA HIS A 14 13.10 -2.54 6.39
C HIS A 14 12.00 -1.74 7.10
N PRO A 15 11.90 -1.79 8.44
CA PRO A 15 10.84 -1.09 9.16
C PRO A 15 10.89 0.44 8.97
N GLY A 16 12.07 1.03 8.73
CA GLY A 16 12.19 2.45 8.41
C GLY A 16 11.37 2.87 7.18
N ASN A 17 11.19 1.98 6.20
CA ASN A 17 10.36 2.26 5.02
C ASN A 17 8.87 2.34 5.35
N ILE A 18 8.40 1.54 6.33
CA ILE A 18 7.02 1.64 6.82
C ILE A 18 6.78 3.04 7.39
N GLY A 19 7.74 3.55 8.18
CA GLY A 19 7.70 4.93 8.70
C GLY A 19 7.70 5.98 7.59
N ALA A 20 8.61 5.85 6.62
CA ALA A 20 8.69 6.78 5.50
C ALA A 20 7.40 6.81 4.67
N VAL A 21 6.77 5.65 4.43
CA VAL A 21 5.47 5.55 3.76
C VAL A 21 4.38 6.23 4.60
N ALA A 22 4.31 5.96 5.90
CA ALA A 22 3.31 6.62 6.77
C ALA A 22 3.44 8.16 6.73
N ARG A 23 4.68 8.68 6.71
CA ARG A 23 4.94 10.12 6.54
C ARG A 23 4.42 10.65 5.21
N ALA A 24 4.69 9.95 4.11
CA ALA A 24 4.21 10.32 2.78
C ALA A 24 2.68 10.31 2.72
N MET A 25 2.04 9.25 3.24
CA MET A 25 0.59 9.14 3.33
C MET A 25 -0.04 10.32 4.06
N LYS A 26 0.49 10.68 5.24
CA LYS A 26 -0.03 11.79 6.03
C LYS A 26 0.04 13.12 5.29
N THR A 27 1.13 13.34 4.55
CA THR A 27 1.32 14.55 3.74
C THR A 27 0.30 14.63 2.59
N MET A 28 -0.09 13.47 2.05
CA MET A 28 -1.08 13.34 0.97
C MET A 28 -2.53 13.21 1.48
N GLY A 29 -2.76 13.25 2.80
CA GLY A 29 -4.10 13.11 3.39
C GLY A 29 -4.69 11.69 3.32
N LEU A 30 -3.82 10.67 3.25
CA LEU A 30 -4.17 9.25 3.31
C LEU A 30 -3.98 8.72 4.75
N ASP A 31 -4.89 7.88 5.22
CA ASP A 31 -4.96 7.43 6.61
C ASP A 31 -5.06 5.90 6.79
N GLU A 32 -5.27 5.12 5.72
CA GLU A 32 -5.49 3.67 5.75
C GLU A 32 -4.23 2.89 5.34
N LEU A 33 -3.43 2.46 6.32
CA LEU A 33 -2.20 1.68 6.12
C LEU A 33 -2.42 0.20 6.46
N TRP A 34 -2.08 -0.68 5.51
CA TRP A 34 -2.13 -2.13 5.65
C TRP A 34 -0.76 -2.75 5.39
N LEU A 35 -0.34 -3.67 6.24
CA LEU A 35 0.95 -4.34 6.20
C LEU A 35 0.72 -5.85 6.07
N VAL A 36 1.05 -6.41 4.92
CA VAL A 36 0.96 -7.86 4.67
C VAL A 36 2.29 -8.49 5.03
N ALA A 37 2.30 -9.29 6.09
CA ALA A 37 3.47 -10.03 6.57
C ALA A 37 4.77 -9.19 6.62
N PRO A 38 4.79 -8.01 7.26
CA PRO A 38 6.01 -7.22 7.40
C PRO A 38 7.06 -8.03 8.18
N ARG A 39 8.34 -7.93 7.81
CA ARG A 39 9.41 -8.66 8.52
C ARG A 39 9.49 -8.26 10.00
N THR A 40 9.34 -6.96 10.26
CA THR A 40 9.42 -6.39 11.60
C THR A 40 8.45 -5.22 11.73
N PHE A 41 7.41 -5.37 12.54
CA PHE A 41 6.49 -4.31 12.90
C PHE A 41 5.70 -4.72 14.17
N PRO A 42 5.52 -3.85 15.17
CA PRO A 42 6.03 -2.48 15.30
C PRO A 42 7.55 -2.42 15.51
N HIS A 43 8.18 -1.28 15.21
CA HIS A 43 9.63 -1.09 15.38
C HIS A 43 10.01 0.38 15.60
N ALA A 44 11.02 0.63 16.43
CA ALA A 44 11.47 1.99 16.76
C ALA A 44 11.94 2.77 15.52
N GLU A 45 12.55 2.11 14.53
CA GLU A 45 12.96 2.76 13.29
C GLU A 45 11.76 3.23 12.44
N ALA A 46 10.66 2.46 12.41
CA ALA A 46 9.44 2.89 11.74
C ALA A 46 8.89 4.17 12.41
N THR A 47 8.86 4.18 13.74
CA THR A 47 8.48 5.33 14.55
C THR A 47 9.36 6.55 14.26
N ALA A 48 10.69 6.38 14.28
CA ALA A 48 11.63 7.46 14.01
C ALA A 48 11.44 8.05 12.59
N MET A 49 11.22 7.19 11.59
CA MET A 49 11.05 7.61 10.19
C MET A 49 9.68 8.20 9.88
N ALA A 50 8.66 7.95 10.71
CA ALA A 50 7.30 8.46 10.51
C ALA A 50 7.16 9.97 10.68
N ALA A 51 8.09 10.63 11.39
CA ALA A 51 8.19 12.08 11.50
C ALA A 51 6.83 12.80 11.69
N GLY A 52 6.05 12.36 12.69
CA GLY A 52 4.73 12.94 12.98
C GLY A 52 3.54 12.13 12.46
N ALA A 53 3.75 11.07 11.68
CA ALA A 53 2.73 10.10 11.24
C ALA A 53 2.58 8.89 12.18
N HIS A 54 2.86 9.08 13.47
CA HIS A 54 2.75 8.03 14.50
C HIS A 54 1.35 7.43 14.60
N ASP A 55 0.33 8.24 14.37
CA ASP A 55 -1.06 7.82 14.44
C ASP A 55 -1.44 6.84 13.31
N LEU A 56 -0.83 6.97 12.13
CA LEU A 56 -0.96 6.00 11.04
C LEU A 56 -0.31 4.67 11.40
N LEU A 57 0.88 4.69 12.02
CA LEU A 57 1.53 3.46 12.47
C LEU A 57 0.72 2.76 13.57
N ALA A 58 0.14 3.53 14.50
CA ALA A 58 -0.67 3.00 15.59
C ALA A 58 -2.00 2.38 15.10
N ARG A 59 -2.55 2.88 13.99
CA ARG A 59 -3.77 2.35 13.35
C ARG A 59 -3.48 1.36 12.22
N ALA A 60 -2.22 1.07 11.93
CA ALA A 60 -1.86 0.20 10.82
C ALA A 60 -2.44 -1.21 11.03
N HIS A 61 -3.10 -1.72 10.00
CA HIS A 61 -3.62 -3.09 10.01
C HIS A 61 -2.51 -4.05 9.59
N VAL A 62 -2.24 -5.08 10.39
CA VAL A 62 -1.25 -6.12 10.07
C VAL A 62 -1.99 -7.41 9.78
N CYS A 63 -1.76 -7.97 8.61
CA CYS A 63 -2.41 -9.18 8.14
C CYS A 63 -1.39 -10.17 7.55
N THR A 64 -1.84 -11.39 7.26
CA THR A 64 -0.94 -12.46 6.81
C THR A 64 -0.95 -12.67 5.30
N SER A 65 -2.00 -12.23 4.62
CA SER A 65 -2.17 -12.41 3.18
C SER A 65 -2.64 -11.15 2.47
N ILE A 66 -2.38 -11.11 1.14
CA ILE A 66 -2.87 -10.06 0.25
C ILE A 66 -4.40 -10.12 0.18
N ASP A 67 -4.98 -11.32 0.07
CA ASP A 67 -6.44 -11.52 0.00
C ASP A 67 -7.17 -10.88 1.21
N GLU A 68 -6.60 -11.01 2.40
CA GLU A 68 -7.11 -10.39 3.62
C GLU A 68 -7.07 -8.86 3.53
N ALA A 69 -5.95 -8.28 3.08
CA ALA A 69 -5.80 -6.84 2.90
C ALA A 69 -6.76 -6.27 1.82
N LEU A 70 -7.07 -7.08 0.80
CA LEU A 70 -7.90 -6.73 -0.34
C LEU A 70 -9.40 -6.96 -0.13
N THR A 71 -9.79 -7.56 1.00
CA THR A 71 -11.19 -7.89 1.24
C THR A 71 -12.07 -6.63 1.19
N GLY A 72 -13.09 -6.67 0.32
CA GLY A 72 -14.03 -5.58 0.11
C GLY A 72 -13.53 -4.44 -0.78
N CYS A 73 -12.33 -4.54 -1.37
CA CYS A 73 -11.84 -3.58 -2.34
C CYS A 73 -12.53 -3.76 -3.70
N ARG A 74 -12.98 -2.65 -4.29
CA ARG A 74 -13.62 -2.59 -5.61
C ARG A 74 -12.61 -2.50 -6.75
N LEU A 75 -11.45 -1.91 -6.46
CA LEU A 75 -10.35 -1.73 -7.38
C LEU A 75 -9.04 -1.97 -6.65
N VAL A 76 -8.14 -2.65 -7.32
CA VAL A 76 -6.79 -2.95 -6.84
C VAL A 76 -5.80 -2.52 -7.91
N VAL A 77 -4.85 -1.67 -7.53
CA VAL A 77 -3.76 -1.23 -8.42
C VAL A 77 -2.44 -1.69 -7.83
N GLY A 78 -1.67 -2.47 -8.58
CA GLY A 78 -0.33 -2.91 -8.19
C GLY A 78 0.75 -2.01 -8.79
N SER A 79 1.74 -1.62 -7.98
CA SER A 79 2.94 -0.93 -8.48
C SER A 79 4.01 -1.92 -8.95
N SER A 80 4.58 -1.68 -10.12
CA SER A 80 5.67 -2.49 -10.68
C SER A 80 6.68 -1.62 -11.42
N VAL A 81 7.96 -1.98 -11.31
CA VAL A 81 9.08 -1.34 -12.03
C VAL A 81 9.31 -2.00 -13.39
N ARG A 82 8.73 -3.18 -13.65
CA ARG A 82 8.96 -3.94 -14.89
C ARG A 82 7.65 -4.24 -15.62
N SER A 83 7.65 -3.96 -16.92
CA SER A 83 6.75 -4.56 -17.90
C SER A 83 7.13 -6.03 -18.11
N ARG A 84 6.98 -6.87 -17.08
CA ARG A 84 6.86 -8.31 -17.35
C ARG A 84 5.59 -8.49 -18.18
N ALA A 85 5.52 -9.54 -19.00
CA ALA A 85 4.37 -9.86 -19.83
C ALA A 85 3.14 -10.08 -18.94
N ILE A 86 2.47 -8.99 -18.61
CA ILE A 86 1.37 -8.88 -17.66
C ILE A 86 0.19 -8.48 -18.53
N SER A 87 -0.84 -9.31 -18.60
CA SER A 87 -2.03 -9.06 -19.42
C SER A 87 -2.97 -8.00 -18.85
N TRP A 88 -2.59 -7.37 -17.74
CA TRP A 88 -3.34 -6.33 -17.06
C TRP A 88 -3.14 -4.95 -17.73
N PRO A 89 -4.16 -4.08 -17.75
CA PRO A 89 -4.02 -2.71 -18.22
C PRO A 89 -2.90 -1.99 -17.49
N GLN A 90 -2.03 -1.30 -18.24
CA GLN A 90 -0.95 -0.50 -17.68
C GLN A 90 -1.38 0.96 -17.62
N LEU A 91 -1.27 1.53 -16.43
CA LEU A 91 -1.59 2.92 -16.16
C LEU A 91 -0.32 3.63 -15.71
N ASP A 92 -0.11 4.85 -16.19
CA ASP A 92 0.85 5.73 -15.56
C ASP A 92 0.34 6.17 -14.17
N PRO A 93 1.21 6.70 -13.28
CA PRO A 93 0.81 7.08 -11.93
C PRO A 93 -0.32 8.11 -11.87
N ARG A 94 -0.45 8.99 -12.87
CA ARG A 94 -1.49 10.02 -12.90
C ARG A 94 -2.84 9.39 -13.27
N ALA A 95 -2.86 8.52 -14.28
CA ALA A 95 -4.05 7.78 -14.68
C ALA A 95 -4.52 6.86 -13.54
N ALA A 96 -3.61 6.10 -12.92
CA ALA A 96 -3.91 5.24 -11.79
C ALA A 96 -4.49 6.01 -10.60
N ALA A 97 -3.91 7.17 -10.26
CA ALA A 97 -4.44 8.02 -9.19
C ALA A 97 -5.85 8.53 -9.50
N ALA A 98 -6.12 8.95 -10.73
CA ALA A 98 -7.45 9.39 -11.13
C ALA A 98 -8.49 8.28 -11.03
N GLU A 99 -8.14 7.06 -11.44
CA GLU A 99 -9.02 5.89 -11.38
C GLU A 99 -9.30 5.45 -9.93
N LEU A 100 -8.25 5.43 -9.09
CA LEU A 100 -8.39 5.17 -7.65
C LEU A 100 -9.31 6.19 -6.98
N VAL A 101 -9.12 7.49 -7.23
CA VAL A 101 -9.94 8.54 -6.62
C VAL A 101 -11.39 8.48 -7.09
N THR A 102 -11.62 8.21 -8.38
CA THR A 102 -12.97 8.08 -8.93
C THR A 102 -13.69 6.89 -8.32
N THR A 103 -13.04 5.72 -8.29
CA THR A 103 -13.64 4.49 -7.76
C THR A 103 -13.81 4.52 -6.24
N ALA A 104 -12.93 5.26 -5.54
CA ALA A 104 -13.02 5.49 -4.10
C ALA A 104 -14.32 6.19 -3.67
N ALA A 105 -15.04 6.84 -4.59
CA ALA A 105 -16.36 7.42 -4.31
C ALA A 105 -17.42 6.36 -4.00
N ASP A 106 -17.30 5.17 -4.58
CA ASP A 106 -18.32 4.09 -4.51
C ASP A 106 -17.90 2.91 -3.63
N GLY A 107 -16.72 2.97 -3.01
CA GLY A 107 -16.24 1.98 -2.05
C GLY A 107 -14.73 1.98 -1.90
N THR A 108 -14.21 1.02 -1.14
CA THR A 108 -12.78 0.95 -0.85
C THR A 108 -11.98 0.50 -2.07
N VAL A 109 -10.79 1.06 -2.24
CA VAL A 109 -9.82 0.68 -3.26
C VAL A 109 -8.45 0.47 -2.61
N ALA A 110 -7.56 -0.26 -3.28
CA ALA A 110 -6.22 -0.56 -2.75
C ALA A 110 -5.13 -0.22 -3.76
N LEU A 111 -4.03 0.34 -3.24
CA LEU A 111 -2.77 0.52 -3.95
C LEU A 111 -1.69 -0.33 -3.30
N LEU A 112 -1.17 -1.32 -4.05
CA LEU A 112 -0.21 -2.31 -3.56
C LEU A 112 1.22 -1.93 -3.91
N PHE A 113 2.09 -2.09 -2.92
CA PHE A 113 3.53 -1.96 -3.05
C PHE A 113 4.21 -3.24 -2.57
N GLY A 114 5.09 -3.78 -3.40
CA GLY A 114 5.87 -4.96 -3.07
C GLY A 114 7.14 -4.63 -2.25
N PRO A 115 7.91 -5.67 -1.90
CA PRO A 115 9.20 -5.51 -1.21
C PRO A 115 10.19 -4.67 -2.00
N GLU A 116 11.05 -3.95 -1.28
CA GLU A 116 11.98 -2.95 -1.81
C GLU A 116 12.88 -3.47 -2.93
N ARG A 117 13.32 -4.73 -2.81
CA ARG A 117 14.28 -5.35 -3.75
C ARG A 117 13.62 -6.12 -4.88
N ALA A 118 12.43 -6.68 -4.62
CA ALA A 118 11.80 -7.64 -5.51
C ALA A 118 10.61 -7.06 -6.28
N GLY A 119 9.93 -6.04 -5.72
CA GLY A 119 8.62 -5.60 -6.18
C GLY A 119 7.55 -6.69 -6.00
N LEU A 120 6.34 -6.42 -6.52
CA LEU A 120 5.27 -7.42 -6.55
C LEU A 120 5.63 -8.54 -7.55
N CYS A 121 5.41 -9.79 -7.15
CA CYS A 121 5.52 -10.92 -8.07
C CYS A 121 4.22 -11.12 -8.85
N HIS A 122 4.23 -11.98 -9.88
CA HIS A 122 3.04 -12.23 -10.69
C HIS A 122 1.88 -12.77 -9.86
N ALA A 123 2.16 -13.69 -8.93
CA ALA A 123 1.15 -14.24 -8.03
C ALA A 123 0.56 -13.22 -7.04
N ASP A 124 1.26 -12.10 -6.79
CA ASP A 124 0.71 -10.99 -5.99
C ASP A 124 -0.22 -10.11 -6.83
N LEU A 125 0.03 -10.00 -8.14
CA LEU A 125 -0.76 -9.21 -9.08
C LEU A 125 -2.03 -9.93 -9.57
N ASP A 126 -2.07 -11.27 -9.46
CA ASP A 126 -3.22 -12.09 -9.87
C ASP A 126 -4.26 -12.26 -8.73
N ARG A 127 -4.18 -11.46 -7.66
CA ARG A 127 -5.13 -11.44 -6.54
C ARG A 127 -6.23 -10.41 -6.76
#